data_AF-A0A7J2KJ04-F1
#
_entry.id   AF-A0A7J2KJ04-F1
#
_cell.length_a   1.000
_cell.length_b   1.000
_cell.length_c   1.000
_cell.angle_alpha   90.00
_cell.angle_beta   90.00
_cell.angle_gamma   90.00
#
_symmetry.space_group_name_H-M   'P 1'
#
loop_
_entity.id
_entity.type
_entity.pdbx_description
1 polymer ?
#
loop_
_entity_poly.entity_id
_entity_poly.type
_entity_poly.pdbx_seq_one_letter_code
_entity_poly.pdbx_strand_id
1 'polypeptide(L)' 'MKQKASKIYYKKQIEEFIIFSEIFKLTPVIALRFNREGWLFVKPQQLRDSGKNLAITLEEAKKKGKKFSQFFG' A
#
# COMPACT_ATOMS: atom_id res chain seq x y z
N MET A 1 -7.46 -19.10 -14.82
CA MET A 1 -6.51 -17.98 -14.57
C MET A 1 -6.17 -17.97 -13.09
N LYS A 2 -4.88 -18.06 -12.70
CA LYS A 2 -4.48 -17.96 -11.27
C LYS A 2 -4.80 -16.56 -10.75
N GLN A 3 -5.55 -16.46 -9.66
CA GLN A 3 -5.84 -15.19 -9.00
C GLN A 3 -4.51 -14.63 -8.45
N LYS A 4 -4.06 -13.48 -8.94
CA LYS A 4 -2.82 -12.83 -8.45
C LYS A 4 -3.06 -12.35 -7.03
N ALA A 5 -2.15 -12.66 -6.11
CA ALA A 5 -2.24 -12.16 -4.74
C ALA A 5 -2.29 -10.63 -4.74
N SER A 6 -3.35 -10.07 -4.17
CA SER A 6 -3.62 -8.64 -4.16
C SER A 6 -4.16 -8.19 -2.81
N LYS A 7 -3.98 -6.90 -2.53
CA LYS A 7 -4.65 -6.19 -1.43
C LYS A 7 -5.57 -5.14 -2.04
N ILE A 8 -6.76 -4.99 -1.46
CA ILE A 8 -7.81 -4.11 -1.93
C ILE A 8 -8.27 -3.25 -0.75
N TYR A 9 -8.45 -1.97 -1.01
CA TYR A 9 -8.87 -0.97 -0.03
C TYR A 9 -9.99 -0.13 -0.60
N TYR A 10 -10.94 0.29 0.24
CA TYR A 10 -11.92 1.29 -0.17
C TYR A 10 -11.23 2.63 -0.39
N LYS A 11 -11.67 3.39 -1.40
CA LYS A 11 -11.12 4.73 -1.69
C LYS A 11 -11.21 5.64 -0.46
N LYS A 12 -12.40 5.69 0.15
CA LYS A 12 -12.67 6.47 1.36
C LYS A 12 -11.74 6.11 2.53
N GLN A 13 -11.46 4.83 2.73
CA GLN A 13 -10.54 4.39 3.79
C GLN A 13 -9.12 4.96 3.60
N ILE A 14 -8.61 4.96 2.36
CA ILE A 14 -7.27 5.48 2.08
C ILE A 14 -7.26 7.01 2.14
N GLU A 15 -8.31 7.66 1.68
CA GLU A 15 -8.49 9.11 1.77
C GLU A 15 -8.50 9.59 3.23
N GLU A 16 -9.30 8.97 4.09
CA GLU A 16 -9.37 9.28 5.52
C GLU A 16 -8.01 9.04 6.21
N PHE A 17 -7.28 7.97 5.82
CA PHE A 17 -5.94 7.72 6.33
C PHE A 17 -4.93 8.81 5.93
N ILE A 18 -5.01 9.33 4.70
CA ILE A 18 -4.17 10.45 4.25
C ILE A 18 -4.52 11.71 5.03
N ILE A 19 -5.80 12.07 5.13
CA ILE A 19 -6.27 13.24 5.88
C ILE A 19 -5.83 13.17 7.35
N PHE A 20 -6.01 12.01 7.99
CA PHE A 20 -5.52 11.79 9.35
C PHE A 20 -4.01 12.05 9.44
N SER A 21 -3.22 11.46 8.53
CA SER A 21 -1.77 11.64 8.54
C SER A 21 -1.37 13.11 8.37
N GLU A 22 -2.05 13.86 7.51
CA GLU A 22 -1.82 15.29 7.30
C GLU A 22 -2.14 16.13 8.54
N ILE A 23 -3.28 15.89 9.20
CA ILE A 23 -3.67 16.58 10.45
C ILE A 23 -2.58 16.43 11.52
N PHE A 24 -2.05 15.22 11.67
CA PHE A 24 -1.02 14.91 12.66
C PHE A 24 0.41 15.17 12.17
N LYS A 25 0.58 15.76 10.97
CA LYS A 25 1.89 16.01 10.33
C LYS A 25 2.76 14.75 10.22
N LEU A 26 2.12 13.61 9.98
CA LEU A 26 2.75 12.30 9.78
C LEU A 26 2.93 12.02 8.28
N THR A 27 3.88 11.13 7.97
CA THR A 27 4.00 10.59 6.61
C THR A 27 3.14 9.33 6.48
N PRO A 28 2.14 9.27 5.59
CA PRO A 28 1.31 8.09 5.42
C PRO A 28 2.09 6.95 4.76
N VAL A 29 2.09 5.78 5.40
CA VAL A 29 2.75 4.57 4.91
C VAL A 29 1.82 3.38 5.09
N ILE A 30 1.69 2.55 4.06
CA ILE A 30 0.93 1.30 4.10
C ILE A 30 1.91 0.14 4.16
N ALA A 31 1.84 -0.63 5.24
CA ALA A 31 2.58 -1.88 5.40
C ALA A 31 1.78 -3.04 4.80
N LEU A 32 2.38 -3.73 3.82
CA LEU A 32 1.78 -4.84 3.10
C LEU A 32 2.42 -6.15 3.52
N ARG A 33 1.60 -7.12 3.94
CA ARG A 33 2.03 -8.50 4.21
C ARG A 33 1.45 -9.46 3.17
N PHE A 34 2.35 -10.09 2.43
CA PHE A 34 2.06 -11.23 1.56
C PHE A 34 2.79 -12.46 2.09
N ASN A 35 2.19 -13.64 1.93
CA ASN A 35 2.77 -14.89 2.43
C ASN A 35 4.17 -15.09 1.84
N ARG A 36 5.15 -15.37 2.71
CA ARG A 36 6.56 -15.66 2.35
C ARG A 36 7.38 -14.49 1.76
N GLU A 37 6.88 -13.26 1.77
CA GLU A 37 7.54 -12.11 1.11
C GLU A 37 8.15 -11.06 2.05
N GLY A 38 8.05 -11.26 3.38
CA GLY A 38 8.33 -10.22 4.37
C GLY A 38 7.30 -9.08 4.35
N TRP A 39 7.67 -7.95 4.96
CA TRP A 39 6.90 -6.70 4.92
C TRP A 39 7.39 -5.81 3.77
N LEU A 40 6.45 -5.24 3.03
CA LEU A 40 6.69 -4.25 2.00
C LEU A 40 5.97 -2.96 2.36
N PHE A 41 6.64 -1.83 2.24
CA PHE A 41 6.11 -0.52 2.60
C PHE A 41 5.89 0.32 1.34
N VAL A 42 4.68 0.84 1.17
CA VAL A 42 4.28 1.69 0.04
C VAL A 42 3.59 2.97 0.55
N LYS A 43 3.67 4.05 -0.23
CA LYS A 43 2.85 5.24 -0.05
C LYS A 43 1.45 5.02 -0.64
N PRO A 44 0.39 5.65 -0.10
CA PRO A 44 -0.97 5.53 -0.64
C PRO A 44 -1.10 5.78 -2.15
N GLN A 45 -0.35 6.75 -2.68
CA GLN A 45 -0.36 7.12 -4.09
C GLN A 45 0.21 6.03 -5.02
N GLN A 46 0.86 5.00 -4.47
CA GLN A 46 1.39 3.87 -5.23
C GLN A 46 0.35 2.78 -5.48
N LEU A 47 -0.79 2.81 -4.76
CA LEU A 47 -1.94 1.96 -5.04
C LEU A 47 -2.54 2.32 -6.41
N ARG A 48 -3.00 1.30 -7.14
CA ARG A 48 -3.66 1.46 -8.43
C ARG A 48 -5.17 1.64 -8.25
N ASP A 49 -5.76 2.58 -8.97
CA ASP A 49 -7.21 2.70 -9.05
C ASP A 49 -7.81 1.54 -9.88
N SER A 50 -8.79 0.84 -9.30
CA SER A 50 -9.55 -0.22 -9.96
C SER A 50 -11.04 0.13 -10.13
N GLY A 51 -11.36 1.42 -10.19
CA GLY A 51 -12.72 1.95 -10.29
C GLY A 51 -13.34 2.15 -8.90
N LYS A 52 -13.88 1.07 -8.32
CA LYS A 52 -14.56 1.15 -7.00
C LYS A 52 -13.59 1.23 -5.82
N ASN A 53 -12.39 0.67 -5.98
CA ASN A 53 -11.42 0.48 -4.92
C ASN A 53 -10.02 0.89 -5.37
N LEU A 54 -9.10 0.98 -4.41
CA LEU A 54 -7.67 1.01 -4.65
C LEU A 54 -7.11 -0.39 -4.43
N ALA A 55 -6.12 -0.78 -5.22
CA ALA A 55 -5.54 -2.11 -5.17
C ALA A 55 -4.04 -2.11 -5.41
N ILE A 56 -3.36 -3.12 -4.90
CA ILE A 56 -1.96 -3.42 -5.23
C ILE A 56 -1.76 -4.93 -5.27
N THR A 57 -1.17 -5.42 -6.36
CA THR A 57 -0.74 -6.81 -6.51
C THR A 57 0.62 -7.03 -5.87
N LEU A 58 0.96 -8.29 -5.58
CA LEU A 58 2.30 -8.63 -5.09
C LEU A 58 3.41 -8.14 -6.04
N GLU A 59 3.21 -8.28 -7.36
CA GLU A 59 4.20 -7.83 -8.35
C GLU A 59 4.41 -6.31 -8.27
N GLU A 60 3.33 -5.53 -8.20
CA GLU A 60 3.41 -4.08 -8.02
C GLU A 60 4.05 -3.72 -6.67
N ALA A 61 3.71 -4.43 -5.60
CA ALA A 61 4.28 -4.20 -4.27
C ALA A 61 5.78 -4.49 -4.22
N LYS A 62 6.26 -5.54 -4.90
CA LYS A 62 7.70 -5.83 -5.01
C LYS A 62 8.45 -4.78 -5.84
N LYS A 63 7.81 -4.25 -6.87
CA LYS A 63 8.42 -3.24 -7.77
C LYS A 63 8.45 -1.84 -7.16
N LYS A 64 7.36 -1.44 -6.49
CA LYS A 64 7.14 -0.08 -6.00
C LYS A 64 7.43 0.07 -4.51
N GLY A 65 7.24 -0.99 -3.74
CA GLY A 65 7.42 -1.00 -2.30
C GLY A 65 8.88 -1.17 -1.90
N LYS A 66 9.16 -0.79 -0.66
CA LYS A 66 10.49 -0.90 -0.07
C LYS A 66 10.46 -1.87 1.10
N LYS A 67 11.60 -2.51 1.39
CA LYS A 67 11.80 -3.22 2.66
C LYS A 67 11.93 -2.21 3.80
N PHE A 68 11.79 -2.67 5.05
CA PHE A 68 11.86 -1.81 6.24
C PHE A 68 13.11 -0.90 6.24
N SER A 69 14.30 -1.47 6.08
CA SER A 69 15.57 -0.72 6.08
C SER A 69 15.69 0.28 4.93
N GLN A 70 15.01 0.05 3.81
CA GLN A 70 15.02 0.97 2.67
C GLN A 70 13.99 2.10 2.82
N PHE A 71 12.97 1.89 3.65
CA PHE A 71 11.89 2.84 3.86
C PHE A 71 12.17 3.76 5.07
N PHE A 72 12.73 3.21 6.14
CA PHE A 72 12.95 3.90 7.42
C PHE A 72 14.42 4.06 7.81
N GLY A 73 15.35 3.50 7.03
CA GLY A 73 16.78 3.82 7.12
C GLY A 73 17.11 5.01 6.24
#